data_AF-A0A3A6N436-F1
#
_entry.id   AF-A0A3A6N436-F1
#
_cell.length_a   1.000
_cell.length_b   1.000
_cell.length_c   1.000
_cell.angle_alpha   90.00
_cell.angle_beta   90.00
_cell.angle_gamma   90.00
#
_symmetry.space_group_name_H-M   'P 1'
#
loop_
_entity.id
_entity.type
_entity.pdbx_description
1 polymer ?
#
loop_
_entity_poly.entity_id
_entity_poly.type
_entity_poly.pdbx_seq_one_letter_code
_entity_poly.pdbx_strand_id
1 'polypeptide(L)' 'MNNKTTEHIRCADCEFARPDKSASSRTWTAFECGNDESEYHRCLLNFTPNGDKQPRITWTGCELGERRQSL' A
#
# COMPACT_ATOMS: atom_id res chain seq x y z
N MET A 1 -11.36 18.06 -21.06
CA MET A 1 -11.11 16.62 -20.84
C MET A 1 -9.65 16.51 -20.42
N ASN A 2 -9.40 16.44 -19.12
CA ASN A 2 -8.03 16.40 -18.60
C ASN A 2 -7.57 14.95 -18.66
N ASN A 3 -6.78 14.61 -19.67
CA ASN A 3 -6.13 13.31 -19.78
C ASN A 3 -5.09 13.19 -18.67
N LYS A 4 -5.53 12.70 -17.50
CA LYS A 4 -4.66 12.31 -16.40
C LYS A 4 -4.09 10.95 -16.76
N THR A 5 -2.90 10.91 -17.33
CA THR A 5 -2.13 9.67 -17.44
C THR A 5 -1.76 9.22 -16.02
N THR A 6 -2.45 8.19 -15.54
CA THR A 6 -2.22 7.59 -14.21
C THR A 6 -0.91 6.81 -14.24
N GLU A 7 0.20 7.45 -13.89
CA GLU A 7 1.44 6.73 -13.62
C GLU A 7 1.33 6.08 -12.25
N HIS A 8 1.21 4.75 -12.22
CA HIS A 8 1.14 3.96 -10.99
C HIS A 8 2.45 4.08 -10.21
N ILE A 9 2.37 4.45 -8.93
CA ILE A 9 3.54 4.43 -8.03
C ILE A 9 3.57 3.14 -7.22
N ARG A 10 4.77 2.71 -6.83
CA ARG A 10 4.92 1.57 -5.91
C ARG A 10 4.36 1.95 -4.54
N CYS A 11 3.66 1.05 -3.83
CA CYS A 11 3.07 1.35 -2.50
C CYS A 11 4.14 1.45 -1.42
N ALA A 12 5.34 0.93 -1.66
CA ALA A 12 6.48 1.25 -0.81
C ALA A 12 6.75 2.78 -0.80
N ASP A 13 6.37 3.47 -1.87
CA ASP A 13 6.51 4.91 -2.07
C ASP A 13 5.15 5.65 -2.01
N CYS A 14 4.05 4.97 -1.68
CA CYS A 14 2.70 5.55 -1.64
C CYS A 14 2.49 6.36 -0.35
N GLU A 15 1.94 7.56 -0.48
CA GLU A 15 1.66 8.41 0.68
C GLU A 15 0.54 7.89 1.58
N PHE A 16 -0.36 7.07 1.02
CA PHE A 16 -1.44 6.45 1.75
C PHE A 16 -1.01 5.18 2.50
N ALA A 17 0.19 4.66 2.22
CA ALA A 17 0.73 3.52 2.96
C ALA A 17 1.08 3.95 4.39
N ARG A 18 0.42 3.37 5.37
CA ARG A 18 0.61 3.73 6.78
C ARG A 18 0.77 2.48 7.67
N PRO A 19 1.54 2.57 8.76
CA PRO A 19 1.67 1.46 9.71
C PRO A 19 0.32 1.14 10.37
N ASP A 20 -0.09 -0.13 10.34
CA ASP A 20 -1.19 -0.63 11.17
C ASP A 20 -0.63 -1.24 12.46
N LYS A 21 -0.73 -0.46 13.55
CA LYS A 21 -0.25 -0.90 14.88
C LYS A 21 -1.05 -2.06 15.45
N SER A 22 -2.30 -2.24 15.04
CA SER A 22 -3.16 -3.31 15.53
C SER A 22 -2.79 -4.67 14.94
N ALA A 23 -2.36 -4.70 13.67
CA ALA A 23 -1.86 -5.89 13.00
C ALA A 23 -0.34 -6.12 13.18
N SER A 24 0.39 -5.10 13.65
CA SER A 24 1.84 -5.19 13.89
C SER A 24 2.21 -6.12 15.05
N SER A 25 3.42 -6.67 15.00
CA SER A 25 4.03 -7.40 16.12
C SER A 25 5.32 -6.73 16.60
N ARG A 26 5.90 -7.23 17.69
CA ARG A 26 7.12 -6.65 18.28
C ARG A 26 8.31 -6.56 17.31
N THR A 27 8.40 -7.47 16.36
CA THR A 27 9.53 -7.60 15.42
C THR A 27 9.18 -7.23 13.99
N TRP A 28 7.93 -6.83 13.74
CA TRP A 28 7.42 -6.66 12.39
C TRP A 28 6.29 -5.63 12.36
N THR A 29 6.40 -4.66 11.45
CA THR A 29 5.40 -3.61 11.27
C THR A 29 4.49 -3.97 10.11
N ALA A 30 3.20 -4.08 10.38
CA ALA A 30 2.18 -4.18 9.34
C ALA A 30 1.99 -2.82 8.67
N PHE A 31 1.79 -2.81 7.36
CA PHE A 31 1.38 -1.61 6.63
C PHE A 31 0.04 -1.85 5.97
N GLU A 32 -0.85 -0.87 6.03
CA GLU A 32 -2.15 -0.89 5.36
C GLU A 32 -2.27 0.26 4.34
N CYS A 33 -3.16 0.10 3.36
CA CYS A 33 -3.59 1.20 2.51
C CYS A 33 -4.62 2.07 3.23
N GLY A 34 -4.29 3.33 3.45
CA GLY A 34 -5.19 4.32 4.03
C GLY A 34 -6.09 5.05 3.02
N ASN A 35 -5.93 4.82 1.71
CA ASN A 35 -6.73 5.47 0.66
C ASN A 35 -8.13 4.84 0.60
N ASP A 36 -9.18 5.62 0.88
CA ASP A 36 -10.57 5.19 0.86
C ASP A 36 -11.16 5.09 -0.56
N GLU A 37 -10.52 5.68 -1.55
CA GLU A 37 -10.87 5.55 -2.97
C GLU A 37 -10.23 4.31 -3.63
N SER A 38 -9.24 3.69 -2.98
CA SER A 38 -8.57 2.48 -3.47
C SER A 38 -9.39 1.23 -3.20
N GLU A 39 -9.43 0.31 -4.17
CA GLU A 39 -10.00 -1.05 -3.98
C GLU A 39 -9.30 -1.84 -2.86
N TYR A 40 -8.09 -1.41 -2.48
CA TYR A 40 -7.27 -2.01 -1.43
C TYR A 40 -7.39 -1.27 -0.09
N HIS A 41 -8.38 -0.40 0.11
CA HIS A 41 -8.58 0.30 1.38
C HIS A 41 -8.57 -0.68 2.56
N ARG A 42 -7.65 -0.46 3.53
CA ARG A 42 -7.38 -1.33 4.70
C ARG A 42 -6.81 -2.72 4.39
N CYS A 43 -6.42 -3.01 3.15
CA CYS A 43 -5.65 -4.21 2.86
C CYS A 43 -4.21 -4.06 3.38
N LEU A 44 -3.67 -5.15 3.93
CA LEU A 44 -2.29 -5.19 4.40
C LEU A 44 -1.33 -5.37 3.22
N LEU A 45 -0.35 -4.49 3.13
CA LEU A 45 0.52 -4.29 1.96
C LEU A 45 1.81 -5.13 1.99
N ASN A 46 2.13 -5.73 3.13
CA ASN A 46 3.32 -6.56 3.33
C ASN A 46 2.96 -7.99 3.73
N PHE A 47 1.96 -8.54 3.04
CA PHE A 47 1.57 -9.94 3.09
C PHE A 47 1.70 -10.60 1.72
N THR A 48 2.01 -11.89 1.69
CA THR A 48 1.89 -12.70 0.47
C THR A 48 0.43 -13.04 0.20
N PRO A 49 0.06 -13.46 -1.03
CA PRO A 49 -1.27 -14.01 -1.32
C PRO A 49 -1.67 -15.19 -0.41
N ASN A 50 -0.69 -15.89 0.17
CA ASN A 50 -0.92 -17.00 1.09
C ASN A 50 -1.05 -16.57 2.56
N GLY A 51 -0.90 -15.27 2.86
CA GLY A 51 -0.99 -14.74 4.22
C GLY A 51 0.33 -14.72 5.01
N ASP A 52 1.48 -14.87 4.34
CA ASP A 52 2.79 -14.79 5.01
C ASP A 52 3.26 -13.35 5.16
N LYS A 53 3.88 -13.04 6.29
CA LYS A 53 4.43 -11.70 6.59
C LYS A 53 5.70 -11.43 5.79
N GLN A 54 5.78 -10.23 5.22
CA GLN A 54 6.94 -9.78 4.46
C GLN A 54 7.66 -8.64 5.20
N PRO A 55 9.01 -8.65 5.27
CA PRO A 55 9.77 -7.67 6.07
C PRO A 55 9.68 -6.24 5.52
N ARG A 56 9.19 -6.08 4.30
CA ARG A 56 8.95 -4.82 3.61
C ARG A 56 7.61 -4.91 2.89
N ILE A 57 7.05 -3.77 2.51
CA ILE A 57 5.96 -3.71 1.53
C ILE A 57 6.49 -4.34 0.24
N THR A 58 6.12 -5.60 -0.01
CA THR A 58 6.48 -6.35 -1.22
C THR A 58 5.21 -6.58 -1.99
N TRP A 59 5.15 -6.04 -3.20
CA TRP A 59 3.99 -6.16 -4.05
C TRP A 59 4.04 -7.48 -4.81
N THR A 60 3.41 -8.50 -4.24
CA THR A 60 2.74 -9.52 -5.04
C THR A 60 1.25 -9.38 -4.77
N GLY A 61 0.51 -8.70 -5.65
CA GLY A 61 -0.97 -8.68 -5.58
C GLY A 61 -1.66 -7.32 -5.60
N CYS A 62 -0.93 -6.24 -5.84
CA CYS A 62 -1.49 -4.94 -6.17
C CYS A 62 -0.56 -4.51 -7.37
N GLU A 63 -0.95 -3.66 -8.30
CA GLU A 63 0.02 -3.00 -9.21
C GLU A 63 -0.10 -1.45 -9.21
N LEU A 64 -1.08 -0.92 -8.46
CA LEU A 64 -1.63 0.42 -8.62
C LEU A 64 -1.61 1.16 -7.28
N GLY A 65 -0.62 2.03 -7.06
CA GLY A 65 -0.60 2.99 -5.95
C GLY A 65 -0.90 4.40 -6.48
N GLU A 66 -1.64 5.21 -5.71
CA GLU A 66 -1.96 6.59 -6.11
C GLU A 66 -0.86 7.59 -5.73
N ARG A 67 -0.52 8.47 -6.68
CA ARG A 67 0.59 9.43 -6.65
C ARG A 67 0.44 10.46 -5.51
N ARG A 68 1.57 10.84 -4.90
CA ARG A 68 1.73 12.15 -4.25
C ARG A 68 1.44 13.26 -5.24
N GLN A 69 0.39 14.05 -5.00
CA GLN A 69 0.20 15.31 -5.71
C GLN A 69 1.48 16.15 -5.57
N SER A 70 2.26 16.23 -6.65
CA SER A 70 3.34 17.18 -6.77
C SER A 70 2.66 18.48 -7.23
N LEU A 71 2.54 19.43 -6.31
CA LEU A 71 2.23 20.82 -6.63
C LEU A 71 3.26 21.39 -7.62
#